data_AF-K1UPN3-F1
#
_entry.id   AF-K1UPN3-F1
#
_cell.length_a   1.000
_cell.length_b   1.000
_cell.length_c   1.000
_cell.angle_alpha   90.00
_cell.angle_beta   90.00
_cell.angle_gamma   90.00
#
_symmetry.space_group_name_H-M   'P 1'
#
loop_
_entity.id
_entity.type
_entity.pdbx_description
1 polymer ?
#
loop_
_entity_poly.entity_id
_entity_poly.type
_entity_poly.pdbx_seq_one_letter_code
_entity_poly.pdbx_strand_id
1 'polypeptide(L)'
;AVVGSSKFRFSYYITGILILLGVLLGRFICGFLCPFGWLQELLHKIPSPKCSTKRLKPLRYLKYAVLLIMVVLLPALVVNEMGMGDPFFCKYLCPQGVLEGAIPLSLTNAGIRAALGKLFSWKLCILLAVVVASVVFYRPFCKWLCPLGAFYAVMNRVSLFQMRVDTDKCVSCGACARACKMDVDITKTPNHAECIRCGMCIKSCP
;
A
#
# COMPACT_ATOMS: atom_id res chain seq x y z
N ALA A 1 -7.89 2.15 15.79
CA ALA A 1 -8.13 3.51 15.28
C ALA A 1 -8.44 4.38 16.48
N VAL A 2 -7.60 5.39 16.74
CA VAL A 2 -7.70 6.23 17.94
C VAL A 2 -7.46 7.68 17.50
N VAL A 3 -8.24 8.15 16.53
CA VAL A 3 -8.38 9.59 16.30
C VAL A 3 -9.70 9.93 16.99
N GLY A 4 -9.66 10.41 18.23
CA GLY A 4 -10.87 10.93 18.88
C GLY A 4 -11.05 10.77 20.40
N SER A 5 -10.24 10.00 21.14
CA SER A 5 -10.44 9.90 22.60
C SER A 5 -9.24 10.35 23.41
N SER A 6 -9.40 11.46 24.13
CA SER A 6 -8.46 12.02 25.10
C SER A 6 -8.30 11.18 26.38
N LYS A 7 -9.07 10.08 26.52
CA LYS A 7 -9.05 9.21 27.72
C LYS A 7 -8.46 7.81 27.51
N PHE A 8 -8.15 7.39 26.28
CA PHE A 8 -7.49 6.11 26.04
C PHE A 8 -6.14 6.30 25.38
N ARG A 9 -5.12 5.73 26.03
CA ARG A 9 -3.71 5.69 25.62
C ARG A 9 -3.64 5.51 24.11
N PHE A 10 -3.30 6.59 23.38
CA PHE A 10 -2.85 6.46 22.00
C PHE A 10 -1.86 5.30 22.00
N SER A 11 -2.00 4.35 21.06
CA SER A 11 -1.08 3.23 21.01
C SER A 11 0.25 3.74 20.43
N TYR A 12 0.93 4.59 21.20
CA TYR A 12 2.19 5.26 20.88
C TYR A 12 3.24 4.24 20.48
N TYR A 13 3.16 3.04 21.04
CA TYR A 13 3.98 1.91 20.64
C TYR A 13 3.79 1.51 19.17
N ILE A 14 2.54 1.37 18.71
CA ILE A 14 2.24 0.98 17.32
C ILE A 14 2.64 2.12 16.37
N THR A 15 2.24 3.35 16.66
CA THR A 15 2.58 4.50 15.82
C THR A 15 4.09 4.74 15.81
N GLY A 16 4.75 4.62 16.96
CA GLY A 16 6.20 4.74 17.11
C GLY A 16 6.95 3.68 16.30
N ILE A 17 6.53 2.42 16.34
CA ILE A 17 7.13 1.36 15.53
C ILE A 17 6.91 1.60 14.03
N LEU A 18 5.72 2.00 13.61
CA LEU A 18 5.45 2.28 12.19
C LEU A 18 6.30 3.46 11.68
N ILE A 19 6.46 4.51 12.49
CA ILE A 19 7.36 5.64 12.17
C ILE A 19 8.81 5.17 12.14
N LEU A 20 9.27 4.44 13.16
CA LEU A 20 10.64 3.92 13.25
C LEU A 20 10.98 3.08 12.02
N LEU A 21 10.14 2.11 11.68
CA LEU A 21 10.32 1.27 10.51
C LEU A 21 10.24 2.08 9.21
N GLY A 22 9.34 3.07 9.13
CA GLY A 22 9.22 3.96 7.99
C GLY A 22 10.46 4.85 7.78
N VAL A 23 11.08 5.34 8.86
CA VAL A 23 12.32 6.12 8.81
C VAL A 23 13.53 5.23 8.51
N LEU A 24 13.57 4.00 9.01
CA LEU A 24 14.68 3.09 8.71
C LEU A 24 14.61 2.58 7.27
N LEU A 25 13.46 2.02 6.88
CA LEU A 25 13.31 1.22 5.67
C LEU A 25 12.49 1.91 4.56
N GLY A 26 11.73 2.96 4.89
CA GLY A 26 10.87 3.66 3.93
C GLY A 26 9.76 2.76 3.39
N ARG A 27 9.56 2.80 2.07
CA ARG A 27 8.54 1.99 1.38
C ARG A 27 8.98 0.54 1.12
N PHE A 28 10.17 0.15 1.55
CA PHE A 28 10.65 -1.23 1.44
C PHE A 28 9.71 -2.23 2.13
N ILE A 29 9.09 -1.83 3.25
CA ILE A 29 8.13 -2.64 4.01
C ILE A 29 6.93 -3.06 3.16
N CYS A 30 6.38 -2.16 2.35
CA CYS A 30 5.28 -2.48 1.43
C CYS A 30 5.71 -3.45 0.32
N GLY A 31 7.02 -3.48 0.00
CA GLY A 31 7.63 -4.38 -0.97
C GLY A 31 7.79 -5.80 -0.44
N PHE A 32 8.47 -5.94 0.69
CA PHE A 32 8.99 -7.20 1.23
C PHE A 32 8.20 -7.76 2.43
N LEU A 33 7.69 -6.91 3.33
CA LEU A 33 7.06 -7.35 4.58
C LEU A 33 5.55 -7.53 4.44
N CYS A 34 4.91 -6.78 3.53
CA CYS A 34 3.47 -6.81 3.35
C CYS A 34 3.03 -8.10 2.60
N PRO A 35 2.28 -9.02 3.24
CA PRO A 35 1.78 -10.25 2.60
C PRO A 35 0.88 -9.97 1.40
N PHE A 36 0.01 -8.95 1.48
CA PHE A 36 -0.84 -8.56 0.36
C PHE A 36 -0.03 -8.01 -0.81
N GLY A 37 1.05 -7.27 -0.54
CA GLY A 37 1.97 -6.80 -1.58
C GLY A 37 2.66 -7.96 -2.31
N TRP A 38 3.05 -9.00 -1.57
CA TRP A 38 3.61 -10.22 -2.14
C TRP A 38 2.58 -10.99 -2.97
N LEU A 39 1.33 -11.12 -2.48
CA LEU A 39 0.25 -11.73 -3.24
C LEU A 39 0.00 -11.02 -4.58
N GLN A 40 -0.01 -9.68 -4.59
CA GLN A 40 -0.16 -8.91 -5.84
C GLN A 40 0.98 -9.16 -6.82
N GLU A 41 2.20 -9.34 -6.31
CA GLU A 41 3.35 -9.67 -7.15
C GLU A 41 3.26 -11.09 -7.73
N LEU A 42 2.76 -12.04 -6.93
CA LEU A 42 2.50 -13.41 -7.38
C LEU A 42 1.41 -13.45 -8.45
N LEU A 43 0.31 -12.72 -8.24
CA LEU A 43 -0.79 -12.60 -9.20
C LEU A 43 -0.33 -11.98 -10.52
N HIS A 44 0.55 -10.97 -10.48
CA HIS A 44 1.11 -10.36 -11.69
C HIS A 44 2.06 -11.29 -12.48
N LYS A 45 2.48 -12.42 -11.89
CA LYS A 45 3.27 -13.44 -12.60
C LYS A 45 2.41 -14.29 -13.53
N ILE A 46 1.08 -14.29 -13.35
CA ILE A 46 0.12 -15.03 -14.20
C ILE A 46 0.19 -14.48 -15.64
N PRO A 47 0.30 -15.35 -16.66
CA PRO A 47 0.37 -14.94 -18.06
C PRO A 47 -0.96 -14.27 -18.48
N SER A 48 -0.94 -12.95 -18.60
CA SER A 48 -2.07 -12.09 -18.94
C SER A 48 -1.58 -10.89 -19.75
N PRO A 49 -2.45 -10.16 -20.48
CA PRO A 49 -2.05 -8.93 -21.16
C PRO A 49 -1.61 -7.89 -20.13
N LYS A 50 -0.30 -7.67 -20.03
CA LYS A 50 0.28 -6.73 -19.06
C LYS A 50 0.14 -5.31 -19.59
N CYS A 51 -0.58 -4.46 -18.87
CA CYS A 51 -0.70 -3.05 -19.21
C CYS A 51 0.33 -2.21 -18.45
N SER A 52 1.02 -1.32 -19.18
CA SER A 52 1.95 -0.39 -18.55
C SER A 52 1.21 0.69 -17.76
N THR A 53 1.60 0.91 -16.50
CA THR A 53 1.06 1.99 -15.67
C THR A 53 1.64 3.39 -15.96
N LYS A 54 2.39 3.55 -17.06
CA LYS A 54 3.00 4.84 -17.46
C LYS A 54 1.98 5.97 -17.71
N ARG A 55 0.78 5.69 -18.20
CA ARG A 55 -0.29 6.71 -18.36
C ARG A 55 -1.10 6.95 -17.08
N LEU A 56 -1.06 6.03 -16.12
CA LEU A 56 -1.83 6.06 -14.87
C LEU A 56 -0.98 6.60 -13.69
N LYS A 57 0.06 7.39 -13.98
CA LYS A 57 0.84 8.09 -12.96
C LYS A 57 0.02 9.04 -12.08
N PRO A 58 -0.97 9.82 -12.59
CA PRO A 58 -1.74 10.71 -11.72
C PRO A 58 -2.60 9.95 -10.70
N LEU A 59 -3.03 8.72 -11.01
CA LEU A 59 -3.76 7.88 -10.03
C LEU A 59 -2.94 7.56 -8.78
N ARG A 60 -1.61 7.71 -8.80
CA ARG A 60 -0.78 7.55 -7.60
C ARG A 60 -1.11 8.56 -6.51
N TYR A 61 -1.73 9.70 -6.85
CA TYR A 61 -2.12 10.69 -5.85
C TYR A 61 -3.39 10.30 -5.09
N LEU A 62 -4.19 9.38 -5.63
CA LEU A 62 -5.45 8.94 -5.03
C LEU A 62 -5.27 8.38 -3.62
N LYS A 63 -4.16 7.69 -3.35
CA LYS A 63 -3.87 7.15 -2.01
C LYS A 63 -3.73 8.23 -0.93
N TYR A 64 -3.28 9.44 -1.30
CA TYR A 64 -3.18 10.57 -0.37
C TYR A 64 -4.56 11.14 -0.09
N ALA A 65 -5.44 11.20 -1.10
CA ALA A 65 -6.84 11.56 -0.90
C ALA A 65 -7.54 10.52 -0.01
N VAL A 66 -7.32 9.22 -0.24
CA VAL A 66 -7.86 8.15 0.60
C VAL A 66 -7.33 8.26 2.04
N LEU A 67 -6.03 8.52 2.23
CA LEU A 67 -5.46 8.74 3.56
C LEU A 67 -6.11 9.94 4.26
N LEU A 68 -6.18 11.10 3.60
CA LEU A 68 -6.73 12.31 4.18
C LEU A 68 -8.23 12.17 4.49
N ILE A 69 -9.00 11.59 3.57
CA ILE A 69 -10.45 11.48 3.71
C ILE A 69 -10.83 10.34 4.66
N MET A 70 -10.42 9.09 4.36
CA MET A 70 -10.90 7.90 5.08
C MET A 70 -10.19 7.64 6.41
N VAL A 71 -8.96 8.14 6.60
CA VAL A 71 -8.17 7.89 7.81
C VAL A 71 -8.11 9.11 8.73
N VAL A 72 -8.19 10.33 8.19
CA VAL A 72 -8.12 11.57 8.99
C VAL A 72 -9.48 12.24 9.12
N LEU A 73 -10.10 12.65 8.01
CA LEU A 73 -11.30 13.49 8.00
C LEU A 73 -12.55 12.76 8.50
N LEU A 74 -12.85 11.56 7.99
CA LEU A 74 -14.06 10.83 8.38
C LEU A 74 -14.06 10.44 9.87
N PRO A 75 -12.98 9.85 10.42
CA PRO A 75 -12.91 9.58 11.86
C PRO A 75 -12.99 10.84 12.73
N ALA A 76 -12.58 12.00 12.20
CA ALA A 76 -12.65 13.28 12.92
C ALA A 76 -14.06 13.90 12.90
N LEU A 77 -14.83 13.71 11.83
CA LEU A 77 -16.18 14.27 11.67
C LEU A 77 -17.29 13.33 12.14
N VAL A 78 -17.10 12.02 11.98
CA VAL A 78 -18.08 10.98 12.33
C VAL A 78 -17.53 10.19 13.51
N VAL A 79 -17.78 10.73 14.70
CA VAL A 79 -17.45 10.08 15.97
C VAL A 79 -18.62 9.19 16.41
N ASN A 80 -18.32 7.97 16.83
CA ASN A 80 -19.33 7.10 17.45
C ASN A 80 -19.70 7.62 18.85
N GLU A 81 -20.74 7.05 19.46
CA GLU A 81 -21.23 7.43 20.81
C GLU A 81 -20.14 7.47 21.90
N MET A 82 -19.03 6.75 21.72
CA MET A 82 -17.87 6.73 22.62
C MET A 82 -16.76 7.75 22.25
N GLY A 83 -17.00 8.68 21.32
CA GLY A 83 -16.02 9.65 20.84
C GLY A 83 -14.88 9.05 19.99
N MET A 84 -14.96 7.77 19.63
CA MET A 84 -13.95 7.11 18.80
C MET A 84 -14.42 7.05 17.35
N GLY A 85 -13.61 7.56 16.42
CA GLY A 85 -13.85 7.40 14.99
C GLY A 85 -13.56 5.97 14.52
N ASP A 86 -14.51 5.35 13.84
CA ASP A 86 -14.35 4.01 13.26
C ASP A 86 -13.26 3.99 12.18
N PRO A 87 -12.53 2.87 12.01
CA PRO A 87 -11.61 2.70 10.89
C PRO A 87 -12.37 2.47 9.57
N PHE A 88 -12.87 3.55 8.95
CA PHE A 88 -13.64 3.50 7.69
C PHE A 88 -12.90 2.75 6.57
N PHE A 89 -11.59 2.96 6.44
CA PHE A 89 -10.80 2.24 5.44
C PHE A 89 -10.84 0.72 5.65
N CYS A 90 -10.63 0.23 6.86
CA CYS A 90 -10.67 -1.19 7.18
C CYS A 90 -12.10 -1.76 7.07
N LYS A 91 -13.10 -0.93 7.37
CA LYS A 91 -14.51 -1.30 7.32
C LYS A 91 -15.06 -1.40 5.90
N TYR A 92 -14.55 -0.62 4.95
CA TYR A 92 -15.16 -0.54 3.60
C TYR A 92 -14.22 -0.84 2.43
N LEU A 93 -12.92 -0.53 2.53
CA LEU A 93 -12.03 -0.48 1.36
C LEU A 93 -10.79 -1.38 1.45
N CYS A 94 -10.50 -1.98 2.62
CA CYS A 94 -9.28 -2.77 2.82
C CYS A 94 -9.43 -4.24 2.35
N PRO A 95 -8.89 -4.63 1.17
CA PRO A 95 -8.88 -6.01 0.72
C PRO A 95 -8.03 -6.92 1.61
N GLN A 96 -6.96 -6.39 2.23
CA GLN A 96 -6.09 -7.20 3.11
C GLN A 96 -6.87 -7.71 4.33
N GLY A 97 -7.72 -6.88 4.94
CA GLY A 97 -8.56 -7.30 6.07
C GLY A 97 -9.60 -8.35 5.68
N VAL A 98 -10.00 -8.41 4.41
CA VAL A 98 -10.89 -9.46 3.89
C VAL A 98 -10.12 -10.76 3.77
N LEU A 99 -8.95 -10.71 3.13
CA LEU A 99 -8.14 -11.87 2.83
C LEU A 99 -7.61 -12.56 4.10
N GLU A 100 -7.06 -11.79 5.04
CA GLU A 100 -6.40 -12.32 6.24
C GLU A 100 -7.34 -12.50 7.43
N GLY A 101 -8.38 -11.66 7.51
CA GLY A 101 -9.31 -11.66 8.64
C GLY A 101 -10.64 -12.29 8.28
N ALA A 102 -11.37 -11.67 7.35
CA ALA A 102 -12.76 -12.03 7.10
C ALA A 102 -12.94 -13.44 6.51
N ILE A 103 -12.08 -13.87 5.58
CA ILE A 103 -12.19 -15.19 4.96
C ILE A 103 -11.95 -16.32 5.98
N PRO A 104 -10.84 -16.37 6.73
CA PRO A 104 -10.62 -17.41 7.75
C PRO A 104 -11.72 -17.44 8.82
N LEU A 105 -12.18 -16.26 9.25
CA LEU A 105 -13.22 -16.15 10.26
C LEU A 105 -14.60 -16.60 9.76
N SER A 106 -14.92 -16.35 8.48
CA SER A 106 -16.17 -16.78 7.85
C SER A 106 -16.25 -18.28 7.58
N LEU A 107 -15.10 -18.94 7.38
CA LEU A 107 -14.99 -20.38 7.21
C LEU A 107 -15.19 -21.11 8.54
N THR A 108 -14.69 -20.54 9.64
CA THR A 108 -14.77 -21.14 10.99
C THR A 108 -16.09 -20.88 11.70
N ASN A 109 -16.81 -19.80 11.38
CA ASN A 109 -18.06 -19.42 12.07
C ASN A 109 -19.24 -19.21 11.12
N ALA A 110 -20.23 -20.10 11.18
CA ALA A 110 -21.46 -19.99 10.41
C ALA A 110 -22.32 -18.77 10.82
N GLY A 111 -22.31 -18.37 12.09
CA GLY A 111 -23.03 -17.19 12.59
C GLY A 111 -22.52 -15.86 12.02
N ILE A 112 -21.21 -15.73 11.83
CA ILE A 112 -20.61 -14.55 11.19
C ILE A 112 -20.95 -14.51 9.71
N ARG A 113 -21.02 -15.66 9.03
CA ARG A 113 -21.42 -15.77 7.62
C ARG A 113 -22.83 -15.22 7.36
N ALA A 114 -23.77 -15.47 8.29
CA ALA A 114 -25.14 -14.96 8.20
C ALA A 114 -25.24 -13.45 8.53
N ALA A 115 -24.47 -12.97 9.52
CA ALA A 115 -24.48 -11.56 9.93
C ALA A 115 -23.78 -10.59 8.95
N LEU A 116 -22.89 -11.10 8.09
CA LEU A 116 -22.03 -10.28 7.24
C LEU A 116 -22.62 -9.88 5.88
N GLY A 117 -23.78 -10.44 5.49
CA GLY A 117 -24.42 -10.36 4.17
C GLY A 117 -23.93 -9.25 3.22
N LYS A 118 -24.54 -8.07 3.26
CA LYS A 118 -24.33 -7.01 2.25
C LYS A 118 -22.92 -6.38 2.32
N LEU A 119 -22.35 -6.24 3.52
CA LEU A 119 -21.01 -5.65 3.70
C LEU A 119 -19.90 -6.61 3.24
N PHE A 120 -20.08 -7.92 3.44
CA PHE A 120 -19.12 -8.92 3.01
C PHE A 120 -19.13 -9.13 1.50
N SER A 121 -20.31 -9.18 0.87
CA SER A 121 -20.40 -9.22 -0.60
C SER A 121 -19.72 -8.01 -1.24
N TRP A 122 -19.91 -6.81 -0.69
CA TRP A 122 -19.22 -5.59 -1.16
C TRP A 122 -17.69 -5.70 -1.03
N LYS A 123 -17.21 -6.12 0.14
CA LYS A 123 -15.77 -6.33 0.40
C LYS A 123 -15.15 -7.39 -0.51
N LEU A 124 -15.86 -8.48 -0.75
CA LEU A 124 -15.43 -9.55 -1.64
C LEU A 124 -15.39 -9.07 -3.10
N CYS A 125 -16.34 -8.24 -3.52
CA CYS A 125 -16.30 -7.56 -4.81
C CYS A 125 -15.06 -6.67 -4.96
N ILE A 126 -14.73 -5.86 -3.94
CA ILE A 126 -13.50 -5.05 -3.94
C ILE A 126 -12.26 -5.94 -4.00
N LEU A 127 -12.20 -7.02 -3.22
CA LEU A 127 -11.09 -7.96 -3.25
C LEU A 127 -10.91 -8.55 -4.65
N LEU A 128 -11.98 -9.04 -5.28
CA LEU A 128 -11.96 -9.57 -6.65
C LEU A 128 -11.50 -8.50 -7.65
N ALA A 129 -12.02 -7.28 -7.57
CA ALA A 129 -11.62 -6.18 -8.44
C ALA A 129 -10.12 -5.88 -8.31
N VAL A 130 -9.60 -5.86 -7.08
CA VAL A 130 -8.17 -5.64 -6.82
C VAL A 130 -7.33 -6.82 -7.31
N VAL A 131 -7.78 -8.06 -7.16
CA VAL A 131 -7.10 -9.27 -7.67
C VAL A 131 -6.99 -9.21 -9.19
N VAL A 132 -8.11 -8.98 -9.90
CA VAL A 132 -8.14 -8.85 -11.36
C VAL A 132 -7.24 -7.70 -11.82
N ALA A 133 -7.32 -6.54 -11.15
CA ALA A 133 -6.44 -5.42 -11.45
C ALA A 133 -4.96 -5.75 -11.20
N SER A 134 -4.64 -6.59 -10.21
CA SER A 134 -3.26 -6.97 -9.88
C SER A 134 -2.66 -7.96 -10.87
N VAL A 135 -3.49 -8.70 -11.60
CA VAL A 135 -3.06 -9.53 -12.72
C VAL A 135 -2.57 -8.63 -13.87
N VAL A 136 -3.35 -7.60 -14.22
CA VAL A 136 -3.06 -6.69 -15.35
C VAL A 136 -2.00 -5.64 -15.00
N PHE A 137 -2.06 -5.07 -13.81
CA PHE A 137 -1.20 -3.98 -13.34
C PHE A 137 -0.32 -4.42 -12.17
N TYR A 138 0.90 -3.90 -12.11
CA TYR A 138 1.79 -4.21 -10.99
C TYR A 138 1.40 -3.43 -9.72
N ARG A 139 0.97 -4.17 -8.67
CA ARG A 139 0.64 -3.66 -7.33
C ARG A 139 -0.34 -2.47 -7.30
N PRO A 140 -1.53 -2.55 -7.94
CA PRO A 140 -2.43 -1.40 -8.13
C PRO A 140 -2.95 -0.84 -6.80
N PHE A 141 -3.28 -1.69 -5.83
CA PHE A 141 -3.77 -1.25 -4.52
C PHE A 141 -2.71 -0.46 -3.74
N CYS A 142 -1.49 -1.00 -3.66
CA CYS A 142 -0.37 -0.33 -2.99
C CYS A 142 0.06 0.95 -3.70
N LYS A 143 -0.23 1.09 -4.99
CA LYS A 143 0.09 2.25 -5.82
C LYS A 143 -0.99 3.34 -5.76
N TRP A 144 -2.26 2.97 -5.64
CA TRP A 144 -3.39 3.91 -5.80
C TRP A 144 -4.31 4.09 -4.59
N LEU A 145 -4.47 3.08 -3.73
CA LEU A 145 -5.51 3.10 -2.68
C LEU A 145 -4.98 2.95 -1.25
N CYS A 146 -3.82 2.31 -1.07
CA CYS A 146 -3.35 1.95 0.26
C CYS A 146 -2.88 3.18 1.08
N PRO A 147 -3.50 3.49 2.24
CA PRO A 147 -3.11 4.62 3.07
C PRO A 147 -1.75 4.39 3.75
N LEU A 148 -1.44 3.15 4.16
CA LEU A 148 -0.11 2.81 4.68
C LEU A 148 0.96 3.02 3.60
N GLY A 149 0.66 2.67 2.35
CA GLY A 149 1.54 2.93 1.21
C GLY A 149 1.75 4.42 0.92
N ALA A 150 0.80 5.28 1.27
CA ALA A 150 0.92 6.74 1.21
C ALA A 150 1.81 7.28 2.34
N PHE A 151 1.59 6.81 3.57
CA PHE A 151 2.40 7.15 4.75
C PHE A 151 3.88 6.80 4.53
N TYR A 152 4.17 5.55 4.15
CA TYR A 152 5.53 5.12 3.85
C TYR A 152 6.11 5.78 2.59
N ALA A 153 5.29 6.29 1.67
CA ALA A 153 5.78 7.06 0.52
C ALA A 153 6.47 8.35 0.96
N VAL A 154 5.87 9.05 1.93
CA VAL A 154 6.41 10.30 2.49
C VAL A 154 7.68 9.99 3.26
N MET A 155 7.66 8.95 4.09
CA MET A 155 8.83 8.52 4.86
C MET A 155 9.97 8.04 3.97
N ASN A 156 9.69 7.53 2.76
CA ASN A 156 10.72 7.05 1.83
C ASN A 156 11.73 8.14 1.42
N ARG A 157 11.32 9.42 1.43
CA ARG A 157 12.22 10.56 1.14
C ARG A 157 13.19 10.84 2.30
N VAL A 158 12.74 10.59 3.53
CA VAL A 158 13.49 10.86 4.76
C VAL A 158 14.23 9.62 5.27
N SER A 159 13.97 8.45 4.67
CA SER A 159 14.49 7.20 5.21
C SER A 159 16.02 7.15 5.17
N LEU A 160 16.64 6.58 6.20
CA LEU A 160 18.09 6.43 6.32
C LEU A 160 18.68 5.52 5.24
N PHE A 161 17.98 4.47 4.85
CA PHE A 161 18.44 3.53 3.83
C PHE A 161 18.27 4.09 2.41
N GLN A 162 19.12 5.02 1.99
CA GLN A 162 18.99 5.67 0.68
C GLN A 162 19.72 4.94 -0.44
N MET A 163 19.10 4.91 -1.62
CA MET A 163 19.77 4.50 -2.86
C MET A 163 20.51 5.71 -3.43
N ARG A 164 21.76 5.51 -3.86
CA ARG A 164 22.54 6.49 -4.62
C ARG A 164 22.96 5.86 -5.94
N VAL A 165 22.89 6.64 -7.00
CA VAL A 165 23.40 6.27 -8.32
C VAL A 165 24.73 6.98 -8.48
N ASP A 166 25.77 6.21 -8.76
CA ASP A 166 27.10 6.71 -9.08
C ASP A 166 27.06 7.27 -10.52
N THR A 167 27.06 8.59 -10.64
CA THR A 167 26.92 9.27 -11.94
C THR A 167 28.14 9.07 -12.83
N ASP A 168 29.31 8.84 -12.25
CA ASP A 168 30.56 8.71 -12.98
C ASP A 168 30.65 7.35 -13.69
N LYS A 169 30.02 6.32 -13.11
CA LYS A 169 29.88 4.99 -13.72
C LYS A 169 28.64 4.86 -14.60
N CYS A 170 27.72 5.83 -14.58
CA CYS A 170 26.45 5.71 -15.27
C CYS A 170 26.56 6.07 -16.75
N VAL A 171 26.45 5.06 -17.62
CA VAL A 171 26.45 5.25 -19.09
C VAL A 171 25.09 5.70 -19.67
N SER A 172 24.13 6.11 -18.83
CA SER A 172 22.81 6.61 -19.25
C SER A 172 22.00 5.71 -20.20
N CYS A 173 22.20 4.39 -20.15
CA CYS A 173 21.55 3.40 -21.04
C CYS A 173 20.02 3.23 -20.81
N GLY A 174 19.49 3.75 -19.69
CA GLY A 174 18.08 3.67 -19.32
C GLY A 174 17.57 2.27 -18.92
N ALA A 175 18.45 1.28 -18.78
CA ALA A 175 18.07 -0.10 -18.42
C ALA A 175 17.37 -0.17 -17.06
N CYS A 176 17.90 0.54 -16.06
CA CYS A 176 17.34 0.60 -14.71
C CYS A 176 15.91 1.18 -14.67
N ALA A 177 15.62 2.21 -15.47
CA ALA A 177 14.30 2.82 -15.57
C ALA A 177 13.28 1.89 -16.28
N ARG A 178 13.73 1.11 -17.27
CA ARG A 178 12.90 0.08 -17.95
C ARG A 178 12.63 -1.13 -17.06
N ALA A 179 13.58 -1.54 -16.23
CA ALA A 179 13.42 -2.65 -15.30
C ALA A 179 12.49 -2.33 -14.11
N CYS A 180 12.28 -1.05 -13.80
CA CYS A 180 11.48 -0.65 -12.66
C CYS A 180 9.97 -0.85 -12.87
N LYS A 181 9.41 -1.91 -12.26
CA LYS A 181 7.95 -2.19 -12.28
C LYS A 181 7.09 -1.10 -11.60
N MET A 182 7.69 -0.22 -10.81
CA MET A 182 6.97 0.92 -10.19
C MET A 182 6.88 2.15 -11.12
N ASP A 183 7.48 2.12 -12.31
CA ASP A 183 7.56 3.25 -13.26
C ASP A 183 8.17 4.52 -12.63
N VAL A 184 9.28 4.34 -11.90
CA VAL A 184 10.09 5.46 -11.39
C VAL A 184 11.43 5.50 -12.11
N ASP A 185 11.89 6.71 -12.40
CA ASP A 185 13.21 6.95 -12.95
C ASP A 185 14.22 7.11 -11.82
N ILE A 186 15.02 6.06 -11.64
CA ILE A 186 15.97 5.93 -10.54
C ILE A 186 17.22 6.78 -10.80
N THR A 187 17.53 7.09 -12.05
CA THR A 187 18.69 7.93 -12.43
C THR A 187 18.47 9.38 -11.99
N LYS A 188 17.26 9.91 -12.20
CA LYS A 188 16.88 11.27 -11.80
C LYS A 188 16.46 11.37 -10.34
N THR A 189 15.72 10.36 -9.86
CA THR A 189 15.11 10.37 -8.52
C THR A 189 15.30 9.01 -7.83
N PRO A 190 16.51 8.69 -7.35
CA PRO A 190 16.80 7.37 -6.79
C PRO A 190 15.95 7.03 -5.57
N ASN A 191 15.57 8.04 -4.79
CA ASN A 191 14.72 7.93 -3.59
C ASN A 191 13.28 8.42 -3.83
N HIS A 192 12.72 8.19 -5.03
CA HIS A 192 11.33 8.54 -5.33
C HIS A 192 10.36 7.88 -4.31
N ALA A 193 9.29 8.59 -3.94
CA ALA A 193 8.27 8.14 -2.97
C ALA A 193 7.56 6.81 -3.31
N GLU A 194 7.68 6.31 -4.55
CA GLU A 194 7.08 5.03 -4.98
C GLU A 194 8.10 3.90 -5.06
N CYS A 195 9.39 4.20 -4.88
CA CYS A 195 10.44 3.19 -4.94
C CYS A 195 10.32 2.26 -3.73
N ILE A 196 10.06 0.97 -3.99
CA ILE A 196 9.99 -0.09 -2.98
C ILE A 196 11.37 -0.73 -2.72
N ARG A 197 12.44 -0.24 -3.35
CA ARG A 197 13.81 -0.73 -3.20
C ARG A 197 13.96 -2.24 -3.42
N CYS A 198 13.30 -2.76 -4.47
CA CYS A 198 13.37 -4.18 -4.82
C CYS A 198 14.70 -4.63 -5.44
N GLY A 199 15.61 -3.69 -5.76
CA GLY A 199 16.95 -3.99 -6.30
C GLY A 199 17.00 -4.47 -7.76
N MET A 200 15.86 -4.58 -8.46
CA MET A 200 15.86 -5.00 -9.88
C MET A 200 16.66 -4.05 -10.78
N CYS A 201 16.71 -2.77 -10.44
CA CYS A 201 17.52 -1.77 -11.14
C CYS A 201 19.02 -2.07 -11.07
N ILE A 202 19.53 -2.49 -9.91
CA ILE A 202 20.92 -2.86 -9.70
C ILE A 202 21.25 -4.11 -10.52
N LYS A 203 20.37 -5.13 -10.48
CA LYS A 203 20.53 -6.37 -11.26
C LYS A 203 20.52 -6.15 -12.77
N SER A 204 19.81 -5.13 -13.26
CA SER A 204 19.75 -4.78 -14.68
C SER A 204 20.82 -3.80 -15.14
N CYS A 205 21.61 -3.26 -14.21
CA CYS A 205 22.66 -2.30 -14.54
C CYS A 205 23.84 -3.05 -15.15
N PRO A 206 24.31 -2.66 -16.35
CA PRO A 206 25.55 -3.19 -16.92
C PRO A 206 26.78 -2.69 -16.15
#